data_AF-A0A7H5EUW9-F1
#
_entry.id   AF-A0A7H5EUW9-F1
#
_cell.length_a   1.000
_cell.length_b   1.000
_cell.length_c   1.000
_cell.angle_alpha   90.00
_cell.angle_beta   90.00
_cell.angle_gamma   90.00
#
_symmetry.space_group_name_H-M   'P 1'
#
loop_
_entity.id
_entity.type
_entity.pdbx_description
1 polymer ?
#
loop_
_entity_poly.entity_id
_entity_poly.type
_entity_poly.pdbx_seq_one_letter_code
_entity_poly.pdbx_strand_id
1 'polypeptide(L)'
;MELEQFRDRWKQLEDHPPSLDPEKIQRMVTRRYRRELRSLLWPELFFALLYLYFAALIVAFFGQLGNDFHYLLGGAMVVILIGIPVLRFILIRRLFLLGNRAQLLNGRLQDFARYRGRLLWLRRAQAGIGTIVFVSVAMLTARIYGEPEAFASKTSQFLLLGVAMILAVSYNHFILRRYQRRTDTARSLLRELEDPFV
;
A
#
# COMPACT_ATOMS: atom_id res chain seq x y z
N MET A 1 31.72 -12.38 39.37
CA MET A 1 31.06 -13.06 38.23
C MET A 1 30.41 -12.12 37.22
N GLU A 2 29.28 -11.44 37.47
CA GLU A 2 28.70 -10.58 36.41
C GLU A 2 29.56 -9.35 36.06
N LEU A 3 30.15 -8.70 37.06
CA LEU A 3 31.03 -7.54 36.88
C LEU A 3 32.34 -7.86 36.13
N GLU A 4 32.86 -9.07 36.30
CA GLU A 4 34.05 -9.54 35.56
C GLU A 4 33.70 -9.79 34.10
N GLN A 5 32.53 -10.38 33.81
CA GLN A 5 32.04 -10.54 32.44
C GLN A 5 31.81 -9.19 31.75
N PHE A 6 31.33 -8.17 32.47
CA PHE A 6 31.20 -6.82 31.92
C PHE A 6 32.56 -6.18 31.65
N ARG A 7 33.53 -6.33 32.55
CA ARG A 7 34.89 -5.80 32.39
C ARG A 7 35.63 -6.47 31.23
N ASP A 8 35.47 -7.77 31.06
CA ASP A 8 36.09 -8.51 29.96
C ASP A 8 35.45 -8.18 28.61
N ARG A 9 34.12 -7.99 28.56
CA ARG A 9 33.45 -7.47 27.35
C ARG A 9 33.87 -6.04 27.02
N TRP A 10 34.07 -5.20 28.04
CA TRP A 10 34.52 -3.82 27.86
C TRP A 10 35.96 -3.75 27.32
N LYS A 11 36.86 -4.57 27.88
CA LYS A 11 38.23 -4.71 27.36
C LYS A 11 38.26 -5.25 25.92
N GLN A 12 37.40 -6.22 25.59
CA GLN A 12 37.27 -6.71 24.22
C GLN A 12 36.79 -5.62 23.24
N LEU A 13 35.91 -4.71 23.68
CA LEU A 13 35.46 -3.56 22.90
C LEU A 13 36.53 -2.46 22.76
N GLU A 14 37.45 -2.36 23.72
CA GLU A 14 38.54 -1.39 23.75
C GLU A 14 39.73 -1.85 22.89
N ASP A 15 40.07 -3.15 22.92
CA ASP A 15 41.13 -3.76 22.10
C ASP A 15 40.69 -4.00 20.64
N HIS A 16 39.40 -4.25 20.42
CA HIS A 16 38.80 -4.34 19.09
C HIS A 16 37.61 -3.39 19.05
N PRO A 17 37.83 -2.07 18.90
CA PRO A 17 36.73 -1.17 18.62
C PRO A 17 36.00 -1.79 17.43
N PRO A 18 34.68 -2.10 17.55
CA PRO A 18 33.96 -2.66 16.43
C PRO A 18 34.13 -1.62 15.34
N SER A 19 34.95 -1.94 14.33
CA SER A 19 35.15 -1.05 13.21
C SER A 19 33.73 -0.82 12.71
N LEU A 20 33.25 0.41 12.90
CA LEU A 20 31.96 0.87 12.44
C LEU A 20 32.11 0.88 10.93
N ASP A 21 32.05 -0.32 10.35
CA ASP A 21 32.28 -0.56 8.95
C ASP A 21 31.15 0.18 8.23
N PRO A 22 31.46 1.30 7.57
CA PRO A 22 30.45 2.13 6.95
C PRO A 22 29.65 1.33 5.92
N GLU A 23 30.24 0.30 5.31
CA GLU A 23 29.50 -0.61 4.43
C GLU A 23 28.47 -1.44 5.20
N LYS A 24 28.81 -1.92 6.40
CA LYS A 24 27.91 -2.72 7.22
C LYS A 24 26.72 -1.88 7.72
N ILE A 25 26.96 -0.63 8.10
CA ILE A 25 25.92 0.33 8.47
C ILE A 25 25.03 0.63 7.26
N GLN A 26 25.61 0.96 6.12
CA GLN A 26 24.89 1.24 4.88
C GLN A 26 24.02 0.05 4.44
N ARG A 27 24.54 -1.18 4.52
CA ARG A 27 23.77 -2.40 4.24
C ARG A 27 22.62 -2.60 5.22
N MET A 28 22.82 -2.31 6.51
CA MET A 28 21.77 -2.42 7.53
C MET A 28 20.64 -1.42 7.30
N VAL A 29 20.95 -0.15 7.05
CA VAL A 29 19.93 0.89 6.82
C VAL A 29 19.21 0.65 5.48
N THR A 30 19.92 0.22 4.43
CA THR A 30 19.31 -0.17 3.14
C THR A 30 18.35 -1.34 3.30
N ARG A 31 18.71 -2.35 4.10
CA ARG A 31 17.83 -3.48 4.41
C ARG A 31 16.58 -3.04 5.18
N ARG A 32 16.71 -2.13 6.16
CA ARG A 32 15.56 -1.55 6.88
C ARG A 32 14.65 -0.77 5.95
N TYR A 33 15.22 0.09 5.10
CA TYR A 33 14.47 0.86 4.09
C TYR A 33 13.64 -0.05 3.18
N ARG A 34 14.26 -1.10 2.62
CA ARG A 34 13.56 -2.07 1.78
C ARG A 34 12.50 -2.85 2.55
N ARG A 35 12.74 -3.19 3.81
CA ARG A 35 11.77 -3.89 4.67
C ARG A 35 10.53 -3.03 4.91
N GLU A 36 10.72 -1.75 5.18
CA GLU A 36 9.63 -0.79 5.36
C GLU A 36 8.78 -0.66 4.10
N LEU A 37 9.41 -0.47 2.93
CA LEU A 37 8.69 -0.45 1.66
C LEU A 37 8.03 -1.80 1.31
N ARG A 38 8.65 -2.93 1.69
CA ARG A 38 8.07 -4.27 1.43
C ARG A 38 6.83 -4.53 2.27
N SER A 39 6.74 -3.92 3.45
CA SER A 39 5.53 -3.97 4.26
C SER A 39 4.32 -3.30 3.59
N LEU A 40 4.54 -2.42 2.60
CA LEU A 40 3.48 -1.80 1.79
C LEU A 40 3.01 -2.71 0.65
N LEU A 41 3.87 -3.60 0.15
CA LEU A 41 3.57 -4.50 -0.97
C LEU A 41 2.53 -5.58 -0.60
N TRP A 42 2.63 -6.16 0.59
CA TRP A 42 1.71 -7.21 1.03
C TRP A 42 0.22 -6.83 0.97
N PRO A 43 -0.21 -5.72 1.60
CA PRO A 43 -1.61 -5.31 1.49
C PRO A 43 -1.98 -4.92 0.05
N GLU A 44 -1.08 -4.33 -0.73
CA GLU A 44 -1.36 -4.00 -2.13
C GLU A 44 -1.58 -5.22 -3.01
N LEU A 45 -0.80 -6.29 -2.80
CA LEU A 45 -0.95 -7.53 -3.55
C LEU A 45 -2.30 -8.18 -3.25
N PHE A 46 -2.70 -8.22 -1.98
CA PHE A 46 -4.02 -8.71 -1.58
C PHE A 46 -5.15 -7.94 -2.27
N PHE A 47 -5.11 -6.60 -2.25
CA PHE A 47 -6.13 -5.79 -2.92
C PHE A 47 -6.05 -5.86 -4.44
N ALA A 48 -4.87 -6.02 -5.03
CA ALA A 48 -4.73 -6.20 -6.46
C ALA A 48 -5.38 -7.51 -6.92
N LEU A 49 -5.20 -8.60 -6.17
CA LEU A 49 -5.88 -9.87 -6.43
C LEU A 49 -7.40 -9.73 -6.27
N LEU A 50 -7.85 -9.03 -5.24
CA LEU A 50 -9.28 -8.76 -5.04
C LEU A 50 -9.88 -7.95 -6.20
N TYR A 51 -9.19 -6.90 -6.66
CA TYR A 51 -9.65 -6.12 -7.82
C TYR A 51 -9.63 -6.91 -9.12
N LEU A 52 -8.64 -7.78 -9.31
CA LEU A 52 -8.60 -8.68 -10.47
C LEU A 52 -9.76 -9.66 -10.44
N TYR A 53 -10.09 -10.22 -9.27
CA TYR A 53 -11.25 -11.11 -9.09
C TYR A 53 -12.56 -10.42 -9.47
N PHE A 54 -12.80 -9.20 -8.98
CA PHE A 54 -14.01 -8.46 -9.33
C PHE A 54 -14.04 -8.01 -10.80
N ALA A 55 -12.89 -7.63 -11.37
CA ALA A 55 -12.80 -7.32 -12.79
C ALA A 55 -13.14 -8.56 -13.64
N ALA A 56 -12.63 -9.74 -13.27
CA ALA A 56 -12.93 -11.00 -13.95
C ALA A 56 -14.41 -11.36 -13.84
N LEU A 57 -15.04 -11.15 -12.68
CA LEU A 57 -16.50 -11.33 -12.52
C LEU A 57 -17.29 -10.40 -13.45
N ILE A 58 -16.97 -9.11 -13.49
CA ILE A 58 -17.67 -8.16 -14.37
C ILE A 58 -17.55 -8.57 -15.84
N VAL A 59 -16.36 -9.02 -16.27
CA VAL A 59 -16.13 -9.49 -17.64
C VAL A 59 -16.87 -10.80 -17.92
N ALA A 60 -16.88 -11.75 -16.99
CA ALA A 60 -17.57 -13.04 -17.17
C ALA A 60 -19.08 -12.88 -17.31
N PHE A 61 -19.67 -11.95 -16.56
CA PHE A 61 -21.10 -11.65 -16.59
C PHE A 61 -21.44 -10.43 -17.44
N PHE A 62 -20.51 -9.98 -18.29
CA PHE A 62 -20.67 -8.75 -19.06
C PHE A 62 -21.94 -8.76 -19.91
N GLY A 63 -22.23 -9.89 -20.58
CA GLY A 63 -23.43 -10.08 -21.40
C GLY A 63 -24.76 -10.05 -20.65
N GLN A 64 -24.76 -10.16 -19.32
CA GLN A 64 -25.97 -10.13 -18.49
C GLN A 64 -26.35 -8.71 -18.02
N LEU A 65 -25.52 -7.70 -18.30
CA LEU A 65 -25.79 -6.31 -17.90
C LEU A 65 -26.95 -5.68 -18.69
N GLY A 66 -27.34 -6.26 -19.83
CA GLY A 66 -28.66 -6.10 -20.49
C GLY A 66 -29.02 -4.72 -21.03
N ASN A 67 -28.24 -3.67 -20.74
CA ASN A 67 -28.54 -2.29 -21.11
C ASN A 67 -27.23 -1.53 -21.42
N ASP A 68 -27.25 -0.68 -22.45
CA ASP A 68 -26.10 0.07 -22.97
C ASP A 68 -25.38 0.90 -21.88
N PHE A 69 -26.16 1.52 -20.99
CA PHE A 69 -25.62 2.24 -19.84
C PHE A 69 -24.80 1.34 -18.90
N HIS A 70 -25.27 0.11 -18.68
CA HIS A 70 -24.61 -0.84 -17.79
C HIS A 70 -23.34 -1.41 -18.43
N TYR A 71 -23.32 -1.64 -19.74
CA TYR A 71 -22.11 -2.02 -20.47
C TYR A 71 -21.01 -0.95 -20.36
N LEU A 72 -21.35 0.33 -20.54
CA LEU A 72 -20.39 1.43 -20.42
C LEU A 72 -19.87 1.55 -18.99
N LEU A 73 -20.74 1.42 -17.99
CA LEU A 73 -20.37 1.44 -16.57
C LEU A 73 -19.48 0.24 -16.19
N GLY A 74 -19.80 -0.96 -16.67
CA GLY A 74 -19.01 -2.17 -16.45
C GLY A 74 -17.61 -2.04 -17.06
N GLY A 75 -17.51 -1.53 -18.29
CA GLY A 75 -16.23 -1.29 -18.95
C GLY A 75 -15.37 -0.28 -18.21
N ALA A 76 -15.96 0.86 -17.80
CA ALA A 76 -15.26 1.85 -16.98
C ALA A 76 -14.77 1.28 -15.65
N MET A 77 -15.58 0.45 -14.99
CA MET A 77 -15.20 -0.20 -13.73
C MET A 77 -14.04 -1.17 -13.89
N VAL A 78 -14.01 -1.98 -14.95
CA VAL A 78 -12.89 -2.88 -15.25
C VAL A 78 -11.59 -2.09 -15.42
N VAL A 79 -11.64 -0.99 -16.18
CA VAL A 79 -10.47 -0.11 -16.37
C VAL A 79 -9.99 0.47 -15.05
N ILE A 80 -10.89 0.92 -14.17
CA ILE A 80 -10.54 1.47 -12.86
C ILE A 80 -9.95 0.39 -11.94
N LEU A 81 -10.59 -0.78 -11.89
CA LEU A 81 -10.20 -1.92 -11.05
C LEU A 81 -8.81 -2.43 -11.42
N ILE A 82 -8.43 -2.40 -12.69
CA ILE A 82 -7.10 -2.83 -13.16
C ILE A 82 -6.09 -1.67 -13.13
N GLY A 83 -6.50 -0.48 -13.54
CA GLY A 83 -5.61 0.68 -13.66
C GLY A 83 -5.05 1.14 -12.31
N ILE A 84 -5.90 1.24 -11.29
CA ILE A 84 -5.47 1.68 -9.95
C ILE A 84 -4.36 0.79 -9.34
N PRO A 85 -4.49 -0.55 -9.26
CA PRO A 85 -3.44 -1.39 -8.70
C PRO A 85 -2.14 -1.32 -9.51
N VAL A 86 -2.22 -1.23 -10.84
CA VAL A 86 -1.03 -1.07 -11.70
C VAL A 86 -0.30 0.24 -11.38
N LEU A 87 -1.01 1.38 -11.30
CA LEU A 87 -0.41 2.67 -10.96
C LEU A 87 0.25 2.63 -9.57
N ARG A 88 -0.41 2.03 -8.56
CA ARG A 88 0.15 1.89 -7.21
C ARG A 88 1.43 1.07 -7.23
N PHE A 89 1.44 -0.05 -7.95
CA PHE A 89 2.63 -0.89 -8.08
C PHE A 89 3.79 -0.17 -8.75
N ILE A 90 3.53 0.61 -9.81
CA ILE A 90 4.55 1.43 -10.49
C ILE A 90 5.16 2.44 -9.51
N LEU A 91 4.34 3.14 -8.72
CA LEU A 91 4.81 4.13 -7.76
C LEU A 91 5.65 3.48 -6.64
N ILE A 92 5.21 2.35 -6.10
CA ILE A 92 5.96 1.60 -5.09
C ILE A 92 7.29 1.08 -5.66
N ARG A 93 7.29 0.55 -6.88
CA ARG A 93 8.51 0.11 -7.57
C ARG A 93 9.49 1.27 -7.75
N ARG A 94 9.02 2.47 -8.10
CA ARG A 94 9.87 3.66 -8.21
C ARG A 94 10.48 4.06 -6.85
N LEU A 95 9.72 3.96 -5.76
CA LEU A 95 10.26 4.16 -4.41
C LEU A 95 11.35 3.13 -4.06
N PHE A 96 11.13 1.85 -4.39
CA PHE A 96 12.14 0.80 -4.19
C PHE A 96 13.44 1.05 -4.96
N LEU A 97 13.34 1.53 -6.20
CA LEU A 97 14.49 1.78 -7.06
C LEU A 97 15.36 2.95 -6.56
N LEU A 98 14.79 3.91 -5.81
CA LEU A 98 15.54 5.04 -5.25
C LEU A 98 16.60 4.59 -4.23
N GLY A 99 16.33 3.53 -3.45
CA GLY A 99 17.29 2.99 -2.49
C GLY A 99 18.52 2.32 -3.12
N ASN A 100 18.58 2.20 -4.46
CA ASN A 100 19.72 1.61 -5.19
C ASN A 100 20.48 2.62 -6.07
N ARG A 101 20.01 3.87 -6.17
CA ARG A 101 20.65 4.84 -7.07
C ARG A 101 21.79 5.55 -6.37
N ALA A 102 22.97 5.60 -7.00
CA ALA A 102 24.09 6.46 -6.60
C ALA A 102 23.88 7.91 -7.08
N GLN A 103 22.70 8.50 -6.83
CA GLN A 103 22.41 9.91 -7.22
C GLN A 103 22.78 10.89 -6.10
N LEU A 104 23.03 12.17 -6.42
CA LEU A 104 23.28 13.23 -5.42
C LEU A 104 22.11 13.40 -4.44
N LEU A 105 22.43 13.71 -3.16
CA LEU A 105 21.55 13.86 -1.99
C LEU A 105 20.20 14.55 -2.31
N ASN A 106 20.27 15.73 -2.93
CA ASN A 106 19.09 16.54 -3.20
C ASN A 106 18.15 15.91 -4.24
N GLY A 107 18.69 15.18 -5.21
CA GLY A 107 17.91 14.51 -6.26
C GLY A 107 17.12 13.32 -5.73
N ARG A 108 17.71 12.50 -4.84
CA ARG A 108 17.04 11.32 -4.27
C ARG A 108 15.90 11.69 -3.33
N LEU A 109 16.10 12.68 -2.46
CA LEU A 109 15.07 13.17 -1.54
C LEU A 109 13.92 13.85 -2.28
N GLN A 110 14.20 14.60 -3.34
CA GLN A 110 13.18 15.26 -4.16
C GLN A 110 12.34 14.25 -4.94
N ASP A 111 12.98 13.25 -5.57
CA ASP A 111 12.28 12.16 -6.25
C ASP A 111 11.44 11.33 -5.28
N PHE A 112 11.97 11.02 -4.09
CA PHE A 112 11.23 10.32 -3.04
C PHE A 112 9.98 11.10 -2.63
N ALA A 113 10.11 12.40 -2.36
CA ALA A 113 8.98 13.26 -2.00
C ALA A 113 7.93 13.31 -3.12
N ARG A 114 8.37 13.38 -4.39
CA ARG A 114 7.48 13.38 -5.56
C ARG A 114 6.67 12.09 -5.68
N TYR A 115 7.32 10.93 -5.61
CA TYR A 115 6.63 9.64 -5.71
C TYR A 115 5.75 9.35 -4.50
N ARG A 116 6.19 9.72 -3.30
CA ARG A 116 5.37 9.67 -2.08
C ARG A 116 4.11 10.51 -2.22
N GLY A 117 4.24 11.75 -2.70
CA GLY A 117 3.10 12.65 -2.91
C GLY A 117 2.07 12.05 -3.86
N ARG A 118 2.52 11.50 -4.99
CA ARG A 118 1.65 10.81 -5.95
C ARG A 118 0.97 9.58 -5.36
N LEU A 119 1.68 8.78 -4.58
CA LEU A 119 1.14 7.58 -3.94
C LEU A 119 0.05 7.93 -2.91
N LEU A 120 0.29 8.94 -2.07
CA LEU A 120 -0.67 9.43 -1.08
C LEU A 120 -1.88 10.07 -1.74
N TRP A 121 -1.67 10.85 -2.80
CA TRP A 121 -2.77 11.43 -3.59
C TRP A 121 -3.64 10.34 -4.22
N LEU A 122 -3.03 9.34 -4.86
CA LEU A 122 -3.75 8.22 -5.47
C LEU A 122 -4.54 7.42 -4.42
N ARG A 123 -3.99 7.20 -3.22
CA ARG A 123 -4.70 6.56 -2.12
C ARG A 123 -5.88 7.38 -1.60
N ARG A 124 -5.77 8.72 -1.54
CA ARG A 124 -6.89 9.61 -1.18
C ARG A 124 -7.97 9.61 -2.26
N ALA A 125 -7.60 9.68 -3.53
CA ALA A 125 -8.54 9.58 -4.65
C ALA A 125 -9.29 8.24 -4.63
N GLN A 126 -8.56 7.15 -4.39
CA GLN A 126 -9.14 5.82 -4.20
C GLN A 126 -10.06 5.75 -2.98
N ALA A 127 -9.78 6.46 -1.89
CA ALA A 127 -10.69 6.49 -0.74
C ALA A 127 -12.04 7.15 -1.08
N GLY A 128 -12.04 8.17 -1.95
CA GLY A 128 -13.26 8.81 -2.44
C GLY A 128 -14.01 7.96 -3.48
N ILE A 129 -13.31 7.48 -4.50
CA ILE A 129 -13.90 6.71 -5.61
C ILE A 129 -14.25 5.27 -5.17
N GLY A 130 -13.50 4.73 -4.21
CA GLY A 130 -13.60 3.33 -3.77
C GLY A 130 -14.95 2.97 -3.16
N THR A 131 -15.63 3.92 -2.51
CA THR A 131 -16.99 3.70 -2.01
C THR A 131 -17.97 3.49 -3.16
N ILE A 132 -17.88 4.29 -4.22
CA ILE A 132 -18.73 4.15 -5.42
C ILE A 132 -18.44 2.81 -6.09
N VAL A 133 -17.17 2.48 -6.30
CA VAL A 133 -16.76 1.19 -6.88
C VAL A 133 -17.27 0.02 -6.04
N PHE A 134 -17.16 0.09 -4.72
CA PHE A 134 -17.61 -0.98 -3.83
C PHE A 134 -19.14 -1.18 -3.91
N VAL A 135 -19.91 -0.10 -3.88
CA VAL A 135 -21.38 -0.17 -4.02
C VAL A 135 -21.78 -0.68 -5.39
N SER A 136 -21.14 -0.20 -6.46
CA SER A 136 -21.41 -0.68 -7.83
C SER A 136 -21.09 -2.16 -7.98
N VAL A 137 -19.95 -2.62 -7.46
CA VAL A 137 -19.57 -4.04 -7.45
C VAL A 137 -20.58 -4.86 -6.67
N ALA A 138 -21.00 -4.41 -5.48
CA ALA A 138 -21.99 -5.11 -4.66
C ALA A 138 -23.33 -5.27 -5.38
N MET A 139 -23.83 -4.21 -6.02
CA MET A 139 -25.05 -4.25 -6.84
C MET A 139 -24.92 -5.21 -8.03
N LEU A 140 -23.77 -5.21 -8.71
CA LEU A 140 -23.51 -6.12 -9.82
C LEU A 140 -23.45 -7.58 -9.34
N THR A 141 -22.77 -7.89 -8.24
CA THR A 141 -22.75 -9.25 -7.71
C THR A 141 -24.12 -9.71 -7.20
N ALA A 142 -24.93 -8.83 -6.61
CA ALA A 142 -26.29 -9.18 -6.20
C ALA A 142 -27.17 -9.57 -7.41
N ARG A 143 -27.00 -8.88 -8.54
CA ARG A 143 -27.71 -9.20 -9.78
C ARG A 143 -27.22 -10.50 -10.43
N ILE A 144 -25.93 -10.81 -10.30
CA ILE A 144 -25.30 -12.00 -10.88
C ILE A 144 -25.66 -13.29 -10.12
N TYR A 145 -25.64 -13.26 -8.79
CA TYR A 145 -25.87 -14.45 -7.96
C TYR A 145 -27.34 -14.69 -7.57
N GLY A 146 -28.26 -13.84 -8.05
CA GLY A 146 -29.64 -13.78 -7.55
C GLY A 146 -29.69 -13.14 -6.16
N GLU A 147 -30.83 -12.53 -5.78
CA GLU A 147 -30.94 -11.90 -4.45
C GLU A 147 -30.74 -12.98 -3.37
N PRO A 148 -29.65 -12.92 -2.58
CA PRO A 148 -29.56 -13.74 -1.37
C PRO A 148 -30.71 -13.32 -0.45
N GLU A 149 -31.26 -14.22 0.37
CA GLU A 149 -32.31 -13.86 1.36
C GLU A 149 -31.89 -12.68 2.27
N ALA A 150 -30.57 -12.51 2.47
CA ALA A 150 -29.99 -11.36 3.17
C ALA A 150 -30.23 -9.99 2.48
N PHE A 151 -30.51 -9.97 1.17
CA PHE A 151 -30.91 -8.81 0.39
C PHE A 151 -32.41 -8.76 0.11
N ALA A 152 -33.21 -9.74 0.53
CA ALA A 152 -34.64 -9.79 0.23
C ALA A 152 -35.44 -8.66 0.92
N SER A 153 -34.91 -8.08 2.00
CA SER A 153 -35.54 -6.97 2.72
C SER A 153 -34.83 -5.65 2.43
N LYS A 154 -35.58 -4.61 2.02
CA LYS A 154 -35.03 -3.25 1.85
C LYS A 154 -34.27 -2.79 3.10
N THR A 155 -34.78 -3.12 4.29
CA THR A 155 -34.17 -2.75 5.57
C THR A 155 -32.82 -3.44 5.79
N SER A 156 -32.67 -4.71 5.41
CA SER A 156 -31.40 -5.43 5.52
C SER A 156 -30.38 -4.92 4.51
N GLN A 157 -30.80 -4.56 3.29
CA GLN A 157 -29.93 -3.94 2.29
C GLN A 157 -29.33 -2.61 2.78
N PHE A 158 -30.15 -1.71 3.34
CA PHE A 158 -29.67 -0.44 3.88
C PHE A 158 -28.75 -0.61 5.09
N LEU A 159 -29.07 -1.56 5.98
CA LEU A 159 -28.22 -1.87 7.14
C LEU A 159 -26.84 -2.37 6.69
N LEU A 160 -26.80 -3.30 5.75
CA LEU A 160 -25.58 -3.93 5.24
C LEU A 160 -24.72 -2.92 4.48
N LEU A 161 -25.36 -2.04 3.69
CA LEU A 161 -24.70 -0.91 3.02
C LEU A 161 -24.09 0.08 4.03
N GLY A 162 -24.83 0.42 5.10
CA GLY A 162 -24.37 1.32 6.15
C GLY A 162 -23.14 0.76 6.89
N VAL A 163 -23.19 -0.52 7.28
CA VAL A 163 -22.05 -1.21 7.91
C VAL A 163 -20.85 -1.26 6.97
N ALA A 164 -21.07 -1.60 5.71
CA ALA A 164 -19.99 -1.63 4.71
C ALA A 164 -19.35 -0.25 4.50
N MET A 165 -20.13 0.83 4.47
CA MET A 165 -19.60 2.20 4.39
C MET A 165 -18.75 2.56 5.60
N ILE A 166 -19.22 2.29 6.82
CA ILE A 166 -18.47 2.60 8.05
C ILE A 166 -17.14 1.83 8.07
N LEU A 167 -17.17 0.55 7.71
CA LEU A 167 -15.96 -0.27 7.61
C LEU A 167 -15.01 0.25 6.53
N ALA A 168 -15.52 0.60 5.34
CA ALA A 168 -14.70 1.13 4.25
C ALA A 168 -14.01 2.44 4.61
N VAL A 169 -14.74 3.39 5.24
CA VAL A 169 -14.18 4.68 5.68
C VAL A 169 -13.13 4.46 6.77
N SER A 170 -13.45 3.66 7.78
CA SER A 170 -12.54 3.35 8.88
C SER A 170 -11.26 2.67 8.38
N TYR A 171 -11.41 1.73 7.45
CA TYR A 171 -10.32 1.02 6.83
C TYR A 171 -9.43 1.93 5.97
N ASN A 172 -10.04 2.80 5.15
CA ASN A 172 -9.30 3.78 4.35
C ASN A 172 -8.48 4.72 5.22
N HIS A 173 -9.05 5.19 6.33
CA HIS A 173 -8.33 6.03 7.29
C HIS A 173 -7.15 5.30 7.94
N PHE A 174 -7.37 4.04 8.33
CA PHE A 174 -6.33 3.19 8.91
C PHE A 174 -5.18 2.93 7.94
N ILE A 175 -5.49 2.53 6.70
CA ILE A 175 -4.48 2.33 5.65
C ILE A 175 -3.72 3.62 5.39
N LEU A 176 -4.40 4.75 5.22
CA LEU A 176 -3.75 6.01 4.86
C LEU A 176 -2.75 6.43 5.95
N ARG A 177 -3.14 6.33 7.22
CA ARG A 177 -2.24 6.56 8.36
C ARG A 177 -1.05 5.61 8.35
N ARG A 178 -1.26 4.32 8.04
CA ARG A 178 -0.16 3.34 7.93
C ARG A 178 0.80 3.69 6.80
N TYR A 179 0.29 4.09 5.63
CA TYR A 179 1.09 4.53 4.48
C TYR A 179 1.91 5.77 4.83
N GLN A 180 1.32 6.76 5.49
CA GLN A 180 2.02 7.96 5.93
C GLN A 180 3.17 7.59 6.88
N ARG A 181 2.89 6.84 7.96
CA ARG A 181 3.91 6.42 8.93
C ARG A 181 5.07 5.68 8.27
N ARG A 182 4.78 4.66 7.46
CA ARG A 182 5.81 3.85 6.78
C ARG A 182 6.64 4.66 5.78
N THR A 183 6.02 5.61 5.07
CA THR A 183 6.74 6.49 4.15
C THR A 183 7.56 7.56 4.86
N ASP A 184 7.14 8.02 6.05
CA ASP A 184 7.94 8.90 6.89
C ASP A 184 9.15 8.18 7.49
N THR A 185 8.99 6.94 7.98
CA THR A 185 10.13 6.11 8.42
C THR A 185 11.08 5.79 7.26
N ALA A 186 10.56 5.49 6.07
CA ALA A 186 11.41 5.30 4.90
C ALA A 186 12.17 6.58 4.52
N ARG A 187 11.56 7.77 4.72
CA ARG A 187 12.22 9.05 4.49
C ARG A 187 13.34 9.32 5.50
N SER A 188 13.15 8.99 6.78
CA SER A 188 14.20 9.14 7.80
C SER A 188 15.37 8.21 7.52
N LEU A 189 15.10 6.94 7.21
CA LEU A 189 16.13 5.96 6.84
C LEU A 189 16.89 6.37 5.56
N LEU A 190 16.21 7.03 4.61
CA LEU A 190 16.88 7.54 3.41
C LEU A 190 17.84 8.69 3.77
N ARG A 191 17.48 9.55 4.72
CA ARG A 191 18.38 10.61 5.23
C ARG A 191 19.59 10.01 5.94
N GLU A 192 19.38 9.01 6.80
CA GLU A 192 20.47 8.30 7.51
C GLU A 192 21.44 7.58 6.55
N LEU A 193 20.95 7.07 5.41
CA LEU A 193 21.77 6.39 4.39
C LEU A 193 22.72 7.33 3.63
N GLU A 194 22.39 8.61 3.64
CA GLU A 194 23.01 9.61 2.79
C GLU A 194 23.88 10.59 3.62
N ASP A 195 23.63 10.71 4.93
CA ASP A 195 24.46 11.42 5.90
C ASP A 195 24.60 10.60 7.21
N PRO A 196 25.52 9.61 7.26
CA PRO A 196 25.61 8.64 8.36
C PRO A 196 26.16 9.21 9.69
N PHE A 197 26.45 10.51 9.76
CA PHE A 197 27.08 11.19 10.90
C PHE A 197 26.26 12.35 11.49
N VAL A 198 24.95 12.42 11.21
CA VAL A 198 23.98 13.32 11.85
C VAL A 198 22.94 12.53 12.64
#